data_AF-A0A2P6W630-F1
#
_entry.id   AF-A0A2P6W630-F1
#
_cell.length_a   1.000
_cell.length_b   1.000
_cell.length_c   1.000
_cell.angle_alpha   90.00
_cell.angle_beta   90.00
_cell.angle_gamma   90.00
#
_symmetry.space_group_name_H-M   'P 1'
#
loop_
_entity.id
_entity.type
_entity.pdbx_description
1 polymer ?
#
loop_
_entity_poly.entity_id
_entity_poly.type
_entity_poly.pdbx_seq_one_letter_code
_entity_poly.pdbx_strand_id
1 'polypeptide(L)'
;MDKKILGFLLVILVASGCTGPNSNGDSDEDEGPELASDRGLQIKTFRSTDETLRPSQPAVLNLVLKNYHTEDFSIEEISIYNEGDLTVENKSCTPEIGELGLASGSSYPEMQCQWDMEAPPESYYDNFDSKPASVNLHLEYESSLTNEEPFKVEFKPLDEINASSDISKTFSNSEVSMS
;
A
#
# COMPACT_ATOMS: atom_id res chain seq x y z
N MET A 1 18.16 23.12 -70.06
CA MET A 1 18.63 23.10 -68.67
C MET A 1 17.42 22.87 -67.78
N ASP A 2 17.14 21.60 -67.54
CA ASP A 2 16.03 21.13 -66.74
C ASP A 2 16.25 21.41 -65.26
N LYS A 3 15.29 22.05 -64.61
CA LYS A 3 15.22 22.11 -63.15
C LYS A 3 13.87 21.54 -62.71
N LYS A 4 13.90 20.26 -62.37
CA LYS A 4 12.82 19.56 -61.66
C LYS A 4 12.73 20.17 -60.25
N ILE A 5 11.64 20.86 -59.96
CA ILE A 5 11.28 21.24 -58.59
C ILE A 5 10.15 20.30 -58.18
N LEU A 6 10.53 19.33 -57.35
CA LEU A 6 9.66 18.35 -56.72
C LEU A 6 8.82 19.10 -55.68
N GLY A 7 7.53 19.35 -55.99
CA GLY A 7 6.59 19.97 -55.05
C GLY A 7 6.16 18.96 -53.99
N PHE A 8 6.71 19.09 -52.79
CA PHE A 8 6.30 18.30 -51.63
C PHE A 8 5.04 18.93 -51.01
N LEU A 9 4.01 18.10 -50.89
CA LEU A 9 2.75 18.37 -50.20
C LEU A 9 3.03 18.71 -48.72
N LEU A 10 2.54 19.84 -48.23
CA LEU A 10 2.54 20.18 -46.81
C LEU A 10 1.10 20.01 -46.29
N VAL A 11 0.83 18.86 -45.69
CA VAL A 11 -0.41 18.61 -44.94
C VAL A 11 -0.27 19.33 -43.60
N ILE A 12 -1.07 20.37 -43.39
CA ILE A 12 -1.19 21.04 -42.10
C ILE A 12 -2.21 20.24 -41.28
N LEU A 13 -1.73 19.34 -40.41
CA LEU A 13 -2.52 18.79 -39.32
C LEU A 13 -2.45 19.78 -38.14
N VAL A 14 -3.54 20.51 -37.91
CA VAL A 14 -3.71 21.29 -36.68
C VAL A 14 -4.22 20.31 -35.61
N ALA A 15 -3.31 19.66 -34.91
CA ALA A 15 -3.61 19.07 -33.62
C ALA A 15 -3.50 20.20 -32.58
N SER A 16 -4.64 20.56 -31.99
CA SER A 16 -4.73 21.46 -30.84
C SER A 16 -3.93 20.89 -29.67
N GLY A 17 -2.70 21.38 -29.49
CA GLY A 17 -1.92 21.18 -28.28
C GLY A 17 -2.24 22.25 -27.24
N CYS A 18 -2.44 21.83 -25.99
CA CYS A 18 -1.93 22.57 -24.86
C CYS A 18 -0.81 21.73 -24.24
N THR A 19 0.33 22.39 -24.08
CA THR A 19 1.67 21.85 -23.90
C THR A 19 1.94 21.42 -22.46
N GLY A 20 2.24 20.14 -22.23
CA GLY A 20 3.06 19.67 -21.11
C GLY A 20 4.49 19.39 -21.60
N PRO A 21 5.54 19.64 -20.81
CA PRO A 21 6.92 19.53 -21.28
C PRO A 21 7.33 18.06 -21.51
N ASN A 22 7.89 17.80 -22.69
CA ASN A 22 8.58 16.56 -23.04
C ASN A 22 9.83 16.33 -22.18
N SER A 23 10.00 15.12 -21.67
CA SER A 23 11.30 14.45 -21.55
C SER A 23 11.11 12.94 -21.77
N ASN A 24 11.72 12.44 -22.85
CA ASN A 24 11.67 11.09 -23.41
C ASN A 24 11.85 9.92 -22.41
N GLY A 25 11.10 8.84 -22.64
CA GLY A 25 11.40 7.49 -22.15
C GLY A 25 10.18 6.58 -22.24
N ASP A 26 10.21 5.65 -23.20
CA ASP A 26 9.18 4.68 -23.55
C ASP A 26 9.21 3.49 -22.59
N SER A 27 8.13 3.28 -21.82
CA SER A 27 7.69 1.98 -21.29
C SER A 27 6.35 2.15 -20.57
N ASP A 28 5.30 1.61 -21.18
CA ASP A 28 3.98 1.42 -20.60
C ASP A 28 4.08 0.56 -19.32
N GLU A 29 4.04 1.19 -18.15
CA GLU A 29 3.61 0.56 -16.91
C GLU A 29 2.39 1.33 -16.40
N ASP A 30 1.26 0.63 -16.35
CA ASP A 30 -0.01 1.06 -15.78
C ASP A 30 0.16 1.23 -14.26
N GLU A 31 0.74 2.36 -13.85
CA GLU A 31 0.74 2.77 -12.45
C GLU A 31 -0.69 3.22 -12.11
N GLY A 32 -1.45 2.28 -11.54
CA GLY A 32 -2.64 2.59 -10.75
C GLY A 32 -2.33 3.69 -9.72
N PRO A 33 -3.34 4.39 -9.18
CA PRO A 33 -3.11 5.60 -8.41
C PRO A 33 -2.14 5.32 -7.25
N GLU A 34 -0.95 5.91 -7.31
CA GLU A 34 0.04 5.92 -6.23
C GLU A 34 -0.61 6.49 -4.96
N LEU A 35 -1.17 5.61 -4.14
CA LEU A 35 -1.40 5.86 -2.73
C LEU A 35 -0.14 5.46 -1.95
N ALA A 36 1.03 5.92 -2.42
CA ALA A 36 2.26 5.85 -1.63
C ALA A 36 2.17 6.90 -0.52
N SER A 37 1.45 6.58 0.55
CA SER A 37 1.57 7.34 1.79
C SER A 37 2.97 7.07 2.34
N ASP A 38 3.91 8.00 2.15
CA ASP A 38 5.22 8.02 2.83
C ASP A 38 5.10 8.33 4.33
N ARG A 39 4.01 7.86 4.95
CA ARG A 39 3.64 8.07 6.35
C ARG A 39 2.97 6.81 6.86
N GLY A 40 3.28 6.45 8.11
CA GLY A 40 2.71 5.28 8.79
C GLY A 40 3.40 3.97 8.42
N LEU A 41 2.65 2.87 8.46
CA LEU A 41 3.14 1.54 8.09
C LEU A 41 2.61 1.19 6.69
N GLN A 42 3.51 0.95 5.73
CA GLN A 42 3.16 0.66 4.35
C GLN A 42 3.33 -0.83 4.04
N ILE A 43 2.33 -1.43 3.40
CA ILE A 43 2.46 -2.75 2.76
C ILE A 43 3.10 -2.53 1.39
N LYS A 44 4.37 -2.90 1.24
CA LYS A 44 5.11 -2.85 -0.03
C LYS A 44 4.76 -4.00 -0.95
N THR A 45 4.53 -5.17 -0.39
CA THR A 45 4.24 -6.39 -1.14
C THR A 45 3.40 -7.29 -0.28
N PHE A 46 2.36 -7.87 -0.86
CA PHE A 46 1.61 -8.97 -0.27
C PHE A 46 1.20 -9.91 -1.41
N ARG A 47 1.95 -11.00 -1.61
CA ARG A 47 1.73 -11.89 -2.76
C ARG A 47 2.19 -13.31 -2.49
N SER A 48 1.48 -14.26 -3.09
CA SER A 48 1.90 -15.66 -3.18
C SER A 48 2.94 -15.82 -4.30
N THR A 49 3.82 -16.82 -4.20
CA THR A 49 4.67 -17.26 -5.32
C THR A 49 3.87 -17.73 -6.52
N ASP A 50 2.68 -18.27 -6.26
CA ASP A 50 1.78 -18.82 -7.26
C ASP A 50 0.35 -18.29 -7.04
N GLU A 51 -0.25 -17.72 -8.08
CA GLU A 51 -1.62 -17.20 -8.05
C GLU A 51 -2.68 -18.30 -8.28
N THR A 52 -2.24 -19.45 -8.80
CA THR A 52 -3.09 -20.64 -9.03
C THR A 52 -2.45 -21.83 -8.35
N LEU A 53 -3.19 -22.47 -7.45
CA LEU A 53 -2.71 -23.64 -6.72
C LEU A 53 -3.19 -24.91 -7.41
N ARG A 54 -2.24 -25.82 -7.64
CA ARG A 54 -2.50 -27.20 -8.05
C ARG A 54 -2.57 -28.11 -6.82
N PRO A 55 -3.19 -29.29 -6.92
CA PRO A 55 -3.27 -30.23 -5.81
C PRO A 55 -1.91 -30.51 -5.16
N SER A 56 -1.84 -30.42 -3.83
CA SER A 56 -0.63 -30.64 -3.01
C SER A 56 0.58 -29.81 -3.45
N GLN A 57 0.36 -28.67 -4.10
CA GLN A 57 1.42 -27.75 -4.47
C GLN A 57 1.85 -26.95 -3.23
N PRO A 58 3.15 -26.94 -2.88
CA PRO A 58 3.68 -26.00 -1.91
C PRO A 58 3.70 -24.59 -2.52
N ALA A 59 3.33 -23.59 -1.73
CA ALA A 59 3.33 -22.19 -2.09
C ALA A 59 3.86 -21.33 -0.94
N VAL A 60 4.40 -20.17 -1.27
CA VAL A 60 4.96 -19.24 -0.28
C VAL A 60 4.27 -17.89 -0.38
N LEU A 61 3.71 -17.42 0.72
CA LEU A 61 3.15 -16.08 0.82
C LEU A 61 4.19 -15.13 1.42
N ASN A 62 4.41 -14.01 0.74
CA ASN A 62 5.37 -13.00 1.16
C ASN A 62 4.68 -11.68 1.47
N LEU A 63 5.01 -11.10 2.62
CA LEU A 63 4.65 -9.74 3.04
C LEU A 63 5.92 -8.92 3.23
N VAL A 64 5.94 -7.71 2.68
CA VAL A 64 6.97 -6.70 2.98
C VAL A 64 6.28 -5.48 3.57
N LEU A 65 6.63 -5.15 4.80
CA LEU A 65 6.20 -3.94 5.50
C LEU A 65 7.34 -2.93 5.52
N LYS A 66 7.02 -1.66 5.32
CA LYS A 66 7.96 -0.55 5.44
C LYS A 66 7.43 0.46 6.45
N ASN A 67 8.25 0.76 7.45
CA ASN A 67 7.88 1.68 8.52
C ASN A 67 8.34 3.11 8.23
N TYR A 68 7.40 4.05 8.32
CA TYR A 68 7.62 5.49 8.22
C TYR A 68 7.32 6.22 9.54
N HIS A 69 6.97 5.52 10.63
CA HIS A 69 6.76 6.13 11.94
C HIS A 69 8.09 6.65 12.50
N THR A 70 8.13 7.94 12.83
CA THR A 70 9.25 8.59 13.53
C THR A 70 9.07 8.60 15.05
N GLU A 71 7.86 8.32 15.51
CA GLU A 71 7.46 8.21 16.92
C GLU A 71 7.12 6.75 17.27
N ASP A 72 6.88 6.49 18.55
CA ASP A 72 6.57 5.15 19.07
C ASP A 72 5.40 4.52 18.30
N PHE A 73 5.65 3.32 17.78
CA PHE A 73 4.69 2.44 17.14
C PHE A 73 4.95 1.00 17.60
N SER A 74 3.91 0.17 17.58
CA SER A 74 3.99 -1.25 17.94
C SER A 74 3.14 -2.05 16.98
N ILE A 75 3.68 -3.16 16.48
CA ILE A 75 2.89 -4.15 15.72
C ILE A 75 2.39 -5.17 16.72
N GLU A 76 1.08 -5.24 16.89
CA GLU A 76 0.44 -6.16 17.82
C GLU A 76 0.24 -7.53 17.17
N GLU A 77 -0.20 -7.54 15.91
CA GLU A 77 -0.49 -8.77 15.20
C GLU A 77 -0.18 -8.67 13.70
N ILE A 78 0.41 -9.76 13.17
CA ILE A 78 0.46 -10.02 11.74
C ILE A 78 -0.07 -11.45 11.54
N SER A 79 -1.20 -11.62 10.89
CA SER A 79 -1.76 -12.94 10.63
C SER A 79 -2.41 -12.97 9.26
N ILE A 80 -2.65 -14.18 8.76
CA ILE A 80 -3.46 -14.38 7.56
C ILE A 80 -4.75 -15.06 7.96
N TYR A 81 -5.83 -14.76 7.23
CA TYR A 81 -7.15 -15.31 7.47
C TYR A 81 -7.88 -15.58 6.16
N ASN A 82 -8.99 -16.31 6.27
CA ASN A 82 -9.72 -16.88 5.15
C ASN A 82 -8.83 -17.80 4.28
N GLU A 83 -8.01 -18.62 4.93
CA GLU A 83 -7.12 -19.60 4.30
C GLU A 83 -7.89 -20.68 3.51
N GLY A 84 -9.20 -20.82 3.76
CA GLY A 84 -10.01 -21.88 3.16
C GLY A 84 -9.54 -23.24 3.64
N ASP A 85 -9.19 -24.13 2.70
CA ASP A 85 -8.65 -25.46 2.96
C ASP A 85 -7.13 -25.53 2.70
N LEU A 86 -6.44 -24.39 2.72
CA LEU A 86 -4.98 -24.34 2.69
C LEU A 86 -4.41 -24.76 4.03
N THR A 87 -3.38 -25.59 4.00
CA THR A 87 -2.59 -25.86 5.20
C THR A 87 -1.53 -24.78 5.32
N VAL A 88 -1.51 -24.03 6.42
CA VAL A 88 -0.46 -23.05 6.72
C VAL A 88 0.38 -23.59 7.86
N GLU A 89 1.67 -23.83 7.58
CA GLU A 89 2.53 -24.53 8.54
C GLU A 89 3.39 -23.58 9.37
N ASN A 90 4.03 -22.61 8.70
CA ASN A 90 5.04 -21.77 9.33
C ASN A 90 4.82 -20.30 9.00
N LYS A 91 5.02 -19.45 10.00
CA LYS A 91 5.18 -18.00 9.84
C LYS A 91 6.56 -17.61 10.36
N SER A 92 7.31 -16.86 9.57
CA SER A 92 8.54 -16.19 10.01
C SER A 92 8.49 -14.72 9.63
N CYS A 93 9.08 -13.86 10.46
CA CYS A 93 9.27 -12.44 10.14
C CYS A 93 10.71 -12.05 10.44
N THR A 94 11.29 -11.17 9.63
CA THR A 94 12.63 -10.61 9.83
C THR A 94 12.61 -9.10 9.56
N PRO A 95 12.94 -8.25 10.55
CA PRO A 95 13.22 -8.61 11.96
C PRO A 95 11.97 -9.17 12.67
N GLU A 96 12.12 -9.67 13.90
CA GLU A 96 10.98 -10.21 14.65
C GLU A 96 9.95 -9.12 14.98
N ILE A 97 8.72 -9.53 15.33
CA ILE A 97 7.68 -8.58 15.77
C ILE A 97 8.19 -7.90 17.05
N GLY A 98 8.11 -6.56 17.07
CA GLY A 98 8.69 -5.72 18.14
C GLY A 98 10.13 -5.27 17.90
N GLU A 99 10.82 -5.80 16.90
CA GLU A 99 12.19 -5.41 16.53
C GLU A 99 12.26 -4.46 15.33
N LEU A 100 11.12 -4.20 14.66
CA LEU A 100 11.06 -3.25 13.55
C LEU A 100 11.32 -1.83 14.08
N GLY A 101 12.44 -1.24 13.67
CA GLY A 101 12.86 0.08 14.14
C GLY A 101 12.01 1.24 13.62
N LEU A 102 12.25 2.41 14.21
CA LEU A 102 11.68 3.69 13.78
C LEU A 102 12.34 4.24 12.52
N ALA A 103 11.58 5.02 11.75
CA ALA A 103 12.12 5.82 10.67
C ALA A 103 12.97 6.97 11.24
N SER A 104 14.15 7.18 10.65
CA SER A 104 15.08 8.24 11.09
C SER A 104 15.89 8.79 9.92
N GLY A 105 15.86 10.12 9.73
CA GLY A 105 16.50 10.77 8.59
C GLY A 105 15.98 10.22 7.27
N SER A 106 16.85 9.57 6.50
CA SER A 106 16.52 8.89 5.24
C SER A 106 16.42 7.35 5.36
N SER A 107 16.40 6.83 6.59
CA SER A 107 16.30 5.40 6.88
C SER A 107 14.87 5.01 7.23
N TYR A 108 14.32 4.05 6.48
CA TYR A 108 12.97 3.51 6.65
C TYR A 108 13.06 1.99 6.82
N PRO A 109 12.99 1.49 8.06
CA PRO A 109 13.13 0.06 8.33
C PRO A 109 12.06 -0.79 7.63
N GLU A 110 12.44 -2.00 7.24
CA GLU A 110 11.55 -2.96 6.59
C GLU A 110 11.48 -4.26 7.39
N MET A 111 10.32 -4.90 7.33
CA MET A 111 10.05 -6.23 7.85
C MET A 111 9.53 -7.12 6.74
N GLN A 112 10.13 -8.31 6.61
CA GLN A 112 9.72 -9.32 5.66
C GLN A 112 9.10 -10.48 6.42
N CYS A 113 7.86 -10.84 6.11
CA CYS A 113 7.21 -12.01 6.66
C CYS A 113 6.92 -13.03 5.57
N GLN A 114 7.09 -14.30 5.91
CA GLN A 114 6.86 -15.43 5.03
C GLN A 114 5.91 -16.43 5.70
N TRP A 115 4.95 -16.93 4.93
CA TRP A 115 4.15 -18.10 5.29
C TRP A 115 4.36 -19.23 4.29
N ASP A 116 4.64 -20.43 4.82
CA ASP A 116 4.66 -21.67 4.04
C ASP A 116 3.25 -22.25 4.02
N MET A 117 2.73 -22.47 2.81
CA MET A 117 1.37 -22.93 2.57
C MET A 117 1.37 -24.17 1.68
N GLU A 118 0.41 -25.07 1.88
CA GLU A 118 0.18 -26.23 1.01
C GLU A 118 -1.27 -26.26 0.53
N ALA A 119 -1.45 -26.45 -0.77
CA ALA A 119 -2.75 -26.65 -1.38
C ALA A 119 -3.35 -28.01 -0.98
N PRO A 120 -4.69 -28.12 -0.87
CA PRO A 120 -5.33 -29.38 -0.51
C PRO A 120 -5.06 -30.50 -1.54
N PRO A 121 -5.29 -31.78 -1.18
CA PRO A 121 -5.10 -32.90 -2.10
C PRO A 121 -6.14 -32.91 -3.23
N GLU A 122 -5.85 -33.68 -4.30
CA GLU A 122 -6.65 -33.75 -5.53
C GLU A 122 -8.13 -34.09 -5.27
N SER A 123 -8.41 -34.88 -4.23
CA SER A 123 -9.78 -35.23 -3.82
C SER A 123 -10.67 -34.03 -3.49
N TYR A 124 -10.09 -32.86 -3.19
CA TYR A 124 -10.80 -31.62 -2.89
C TYR A 124 -11.22 -30.84 -4.16
N TYR A 125 -10.69 -31.22 -5.32
CA TYR A 125 -10.83 -30.45 -6.54
C TYR A 125 -11.97 -30.91 -7.45
N ASP A 126 -12.75 -31.95 -7.13
CA ASP A 126 -13.95 -32.36 -7.89
C ASP A 126 -13.75 -32.42 -9.43
N ASN A 127 -12.58 -32.86 -9.90
CA ASN A 127 -12.12 -32.91 -11.30
C ASN A 127 -11.72 -31.56 -11.94
N PHE A 128 -11.48 -30.51 -11.15
CA PHE A 128 -10.80 -29.31 -11.60
C PHE A 128 -9.27 -29.46 -11.48
N ASP A 129 -8.52 -29.02 -12.49
CA ASP A 129 -7.05 -29.12 -12.49
C ASP A 129 -6.38 -28.10 -11.55
N SER A 130 -7.07 -27.00 -11.23
CA SER A 130 -6.62 -25.95 -10.31
C SER A 130 -7.81 -25.13 -9.80
N LYS A 131 -7.59 -24.43 -8.69
CA LYS A 131 -8.55 -23.43 -8.14
C LYS A 131 -7.78 -22.15 -7.79
N PRO A 132 -8.40 -20.96 -7.97
CA PRO A 132 -7.82 -19.73 -7.46
C PRO A 132 -7.83 -19.77 -5.93
N ALA A 133 -6.75 -19.27 -5.33
CA ALA A 133 -6.64 -19.13 -3.88
C ALA A 133 -6.33 -17.67 -3.55
N SER A 134 -7.10 -17.09 -2.64
CA SER A 134 -6.88 -15.74 -2.14
C SER A 134 -6.89 -15.78 -0.62
N VAL A 135 -5.78 -15.38 -0.02
CA VAL A 135 -5.64 -15.22 1.43
C VAL A 135 -5.70 -13.73 1.78
N ASN A 136 -6.26 -13.40 2.95
CA ASN A 136 -6.34 -12.02 3.39
C ASN A 136 -5.32 -11.77 4.50
N LEU A 137 -4.71 -10.59 4.49
CA LEU A 137 -3.80 -10.12 5.53
C LEU A 137 -4.59 -9.43 6.65
N HIS A 138 -4.34 -9.83 7.89
CA HIS A 138 -4.70 -9.08 9.09
C HIS A 138 -3.43 -8.46 9.69
N LEU A 139 -3.47 -7.14 9.88
CA LEU A 139 -2.37 -6.36 10.43
C LEU A 139 -2.95 -5.41 11.47
N GLU A 140 -2.59 -5.62 12.72
CA GLU A 140 -2.95 -4.75 13.84
C GLU A 140 -1.69 -4.04 14.35
N TYR A 141 -1.75 -2.71 14.44
CA TYR A 141 -0.65 -1.91 14.94
C TYR A 141 -1.16 -0.66 15.68
N GLU A 142 -0.43 -0.26 16.71
CA GLU A 142 -0.64 0.98 17.44
C GLU A 142 0.42 2.00 17.03
N SER A 143 0.02 3.28 16.99
CA SER A 143 0.94 4.39 16.71
C SER A 143 0.56 5.62 17.51
N SER A 144 1.58 6.34 17.95
CA SER A 144 1.43 7.66 18.54
C SER A 144 1.73 8.75 17.51
N LEU A 145 1.03 9.87 17.64
CA LEU A 145 1.31 11.09 16.87
C LEU A 145 1.33 12.27 17.83
N THR A 146 2.49 12.90 17.95
CA THR A 146 2.71 14.07 18.77
C THR A 146 2.69 15.28 17.84
N ASN A 147 1.69 16.14 18.02
CA ASN A 147 1.68 17.42 17.32
C ASN A 147 2.49 18.44 18.12
N GLU A 148 3.69 18.77 17.63
CA GLU A 148 4.56 19.79 18.25
C GLU A 148 4.11 21.23 17.95
N GLU A 149 3.26 21.45 16.93
CA GLU A 149 2.70 22.77 16.65
C GLU A 149 1.34 22.97 17.34
N PRO A 150 1.10 24.10 18.02
CA PRO A 150 -0.22 24.39 18.57
C PRO A 150 -1.26 24.41 17.43
N PHE A 151 -2.30 23.59 17.57
CA PHE A 151 -3.42 23.58 16.62
C PHE A 151 -3.96 25.00 16.47
N LYS A 152 -4.00 25.50 15.24
CA LYS A 152 -4.64 26.78 14.92
C LYS A 152 -6.15 26.59 15.04
N VAL A 153 -6.70 26.89 16.22
CA VAL A 153 -8.14 26.91 16.45
C VAL A 153 -8.68 28.23 15.89
N GLU A 154 -9.39 28.15 14.75
CA GLU A 154 -10.20 29.26 14.26
C GLU A 154 -11.59 29.17 14.90
N PHE A 155 -11.87 30.08 15.84
CA PHE A 155 -13.22 30.24 16.37
C PHE A 155 -14.08 30.93 15.30
N LYS A 156 -15.02 30.19 14.71
CA LYS A 156 -16.04 30.75 13.82
C LYS A 156 -17.35 30.97 14.58
N PRO A 157 -18.05 32.10 14.35
CA PRO A 157 -19.41 32.29 14.81
C PRO A 157 -20.33 31.14 14.37
N LEU A 158 -21.30 30.76 15.20
CA LEU A 158 -22.22 29.64 14.95
C LEU A 158 -23.00 29.79 13.63
N ASP A 159 -23.29 31.03 13.25
CA ASP A 159 -23.95 31.43 12.01
C ASP A 159 -23.08 31.24 10.75
N GLU A 160 -21.79 30.96 10.91
CA GLU A 160 -20.85 30.65 9.82
C GLU A 160 -20.55 29.14 9.66
N ILE A 161 -21.13 28.28 10.52
CA ILE A 161 -20.95 26.82 10.46
C ILE A 161 -22.03 26.21 9.55
N ASN A 162 -21.71 26.03 8.27
CA ASN A 162 -22.66 25.47 7.30
C ASN A 162 -22.90 23.95 7.47
N ALA A 163 -22.00 23.23 8.15
CA ALA A 163 -22.14 21.82 8.55
C ALA A 163 -21.10 21.47 9.64
N SER A 164 -21.45 20.57 10.55
CA SER A 164 -20.52 19.96 11.51
C SER A 164 -20.44 18.45 11.29
N SER A 165 -19.24 17.89 11.38
CA SER A 165 -19.01 16.45 11.50
C SER A 165 -18.51 16.17 12.91
N ASP A 166 -19.13 15.23 13.62
CA ASP A 166 -18.66 14.81 14.94
C ASP A 166 -17.34 14.05 14.79
N ILE A 167 -16.26 14.66 15.29
CA ILE A 167 -14.93 14.04 15.39
C ILE A 167 -14.55 14.07 16.87
N SER A 168 -14.44 12.90 17.50
CA SER A 168 -13.97 12.79 18.89
C SER A 168 -12.44 12.74 18.91
N LYS A 169 -11.81 13.72 19.58
CA LYS A 169 -10.37 13.77 19.84
C LYS A 169 -10.16 14.19 21.29
N THR A 170 -9.45 13.38 22.05
CA THR A 170 -9.09 13.68 23.44
C THR A 170 -7.79 14.50 23.45
N PHE A 171 -7.80 15.65 24.13
CA PHE A 171 -6.62 16.49 24.32
C PHE A 171 -6.38 16.72 25.81
N SER A 172 -5.10 16.74 26.21
CA SER A 172 -4.68 17.11 27.56
C SER A 172 -3.47 18.03 27.48
N ASN A 173 -3.59 19.26 27.97
CA ASN A 173 -2.45 20.17 28.16
C ASN A 173 -2.17 20.46 29.64
N SER A 174 -2.68 19.62 30.55
CA SER A 174 -2.63 19.82 32.01
C SER A 174 -3.32 21.08 32.56
N GLU A 175 -3.94 21.93 31.72
CA GLU A 175 -4.71 23.10 32.15
C GLU A 175 -6.19 23.06 31.75
N VAL A 176 -6.59 22.35 30.68
CA VAL A 176 -8.01 22.21 30.29
C VAL A 176 -8.32 20.80 29.78
N SER A 177 -9.35 20.16 30.35
CA SER A 177 -10.00 18.96 29.81
C SER A 177 -11.34 19.32 29.18
N MET A 178 -11.56 18.96 27.92
CA MET A 178 -12.88 18.98 27.29
C MET A 178 -13.24 17.58 26.81
N SER A 179 -14.43 17.12 27.22
CA SER A 179 -15.08 15.85 26.88
C SER A 179 -16.22 16.06 25.90
#